data_AF-A0A8H4RXU3-F1
#
_entry.id   AF-A0A8H4RXU3-F1
#
_cell.length_a   1.000
_cell.length_b   1.000
_cell.length_c   1.000
_cell.angle_alpha   90.00
_cell.angle_beta   90.00
_cell.angle_gamma   90.00
#
_symmetry.space_group_name_H-M   'P 1'
#
loop_
_entity.id
_entity.type
_entity.pdbx_description
1 polymer ?
#
loop_
_entity_poly.entity_id
_entity_poly.type
_entity_poly.pdbx_seq_one_letter_code
_entity_poly.pdbx_strand_id
1 'polypeptide(L)'
;MSGLIDQPIEVRERLASHFKKHDPSQHGQRWDELWKEGFVPWDKGFPSPALVDLLAERQDLFEEAPKGRRRKALVPGCGKGYDVLLLSAHGYDAYGLDVSKNALEAARKSEKVTSGNKVYKTREGVQRGKVTWLAGDFFKDEFLKNVEGEGAFDLIYDYTFLCALPPAMRPAWSKRQTQLLAPEGRLVCLEFPTYKPPSTGGPPWALPPKIYMAHLSRPGEKIPYGEDGSLQESELGEPSEDGLVRIAHFQPTRTHQIGYSDEGKVTDWVSVWSHSKAPR
;
A
#
# COMPACT_ATOMS: atom_id res chain seq x y z
N MET A 1 -21.30 -22.28 0.52
CA MET A 1 -21.08 -21.00 -0.18
C MET A 1 -21.00 -19.95 0.90
N SER A 2 -19.79 -19.58 1.32
CA SER A 2 -19.58 -18.54 2.32
C SER A 2 -19.62 -17.18 1.59
N GLY A 3 -20.46 -16.26 2.03
CA GLY A 3 -20.53 -14.89 1.55
C GLY A 3 -19.32 -14.09 2.01
N LEU A 4 -18.89 -13.10 1.22
CA LEU A 4 -17.75 -12.26 1.58
C LEU A 4 -18.28 -10.90 2.02
N ILE A 5 -17.63 -10.29 3.02
CA ILE A 5 -17.94 -8.90 3.38
C ILE A 5 -17.32 -8.01 2.31
N ASP A 6 -18.12 -7.64 1.33
CA ASP A 6 -17.71 -6.75 0.25
C ASP A 6 -18.36 -5.37 0.42
N GLN A 7 -17.83 -4.36 -0.26
CA GLN A 7 -18.52 -3.08 -0.38
C GLN A 7 -19.92 -3.30 -0.98
N PRO A 8 -20.92 -2.51 -0.55
CA PRO A 8 -22.24 -2.51 -1.17
C PRO A 8 -22.13 -2.42 -2.70
N ILE A 9 -22.99 -3.13 -3.43
CA ILE A 9 -22.94 -3.18 -4.91
C ILE A 9 -22.95 -1.76 -5.49
N GLU A 10 -23.83 -0.89 -5.00
CA GLU A 10 -23.94 0.52 -5.42
C GLU A 10 -22.63 1.30 -5.26
N VAL A 11 -21.89 1.06 -4.18
CA VAL A 11 -20.57 1.70 -3.94
C VAL A 11 -19.56 1.23 -4.99
N ARG A 12 -19.52 -0.06 -5.30
CA ARG A 12 -18.62 -0.63 -6.30
C ARG A 12 -18.97 -0.16 -7.70
N GLU A 13 -20.24 -0.12 -8.05
CA GLU A 13 -20.72 0.36 -9.35
C GLU A 13 -20.43 1.86 -9.54
N ARG A 14 -20.63 2.68 -8.50
CA ARG A 14 -20.24 4.09 -8.53
C ARG A 14 -18.75 4.25 -8.74
N LEU A 15 -17.91 3.51 -8.02
CA LEU A 15 -16.45 3.56 -8.23
C LEU A 15 -16.09 3.13 -9.65
N ALA A 16 -16.53 1.96 -10.09
CA ALA A 16 -16.20 1.43 -11.41
C ALA A 16 -16.64 2.41 -12.52
N SER A 17 -17.87 2.93 -12.46
CA SER A 17 -18.37 3.89 -13.44
C SER A 17 -17.61 5.22 -13.43
N HIS A 18 -17.15 5.69 -12.26
CA HIS A 18 -16.36 6.92 -12.12
C HIS A 18 -15.02 6.86 -12.87
N PHE A 19 -14.43 5.67 -13.03
CA PHE A 19 -13.14 5.47 -13.71
C PHE A 19 -13.25 4.87 -15.13
N LYS A 20 -14.30 4.13 -15.46
CA LYS A 20 -14.42 3.27 -16.67
C LYS A 20 -14.09 3.94 -18.02
N LYS A 21 -14.27 5.25 -18.15
CA LYS A 21 -14.09 6.00 -19.41
C LYS A 21 -12.92 6.98 -19.39
N HIS A 22 -12.07 6.90 -18.37
CA HIS A 22 -10.94 7.81 -18.20
C HIS A 22 -9.63 7.07 -18.38
N ASP A 23 -8.73 7.70 -19.13
CA ASP A 23 -7.36 7.22 -19.26
C ASP A 23 -6.68 7.16 -17.88
N PRO A 24 -5.82 6.16 -17.60
CA PRO A 24 -5.12 6.07 -16.32
C PRO A 24 -4.37 7.35 -15.91
N SER A 25 -3.87 8.15 -16.87
CA SER A 25 -3.24 9.45 -16.58
C SER A 25 -4.18 10.48 -15.94
N GLN A 26 -5.49 10.31 -16.12
CA GLN A 26 -6.52 11.18 -15.53
C GLN A 26 -6.99 10.68 -14.16
N HIS A 27 -6.66 9.44 -13.76
CA HIS A 27 -7.20 8.83 -12.54
C HIS A 27 -6.84 9.61 -11.28
N GLY A 28 -5.68 10.28 -11.25
CA GLY A 28 -5.30 11.14 -10.12
C GLY A 28 -6.30 12.28 -9.86
N GLN A 29 -6.76 12.95 -10.91
CA GLN A 29 -7.83 13.96 -10.81
C GLN A 29 -9.15 13.34 -10.38
N ARG A 30 -9.49 12.17 -10.92
CA ARG A 30 -10.73 11.45 -10.58
C ARG A 30 -10.77 11.02 -9.11
N TRP A 31 -9.63 10.64 -8.52
CA TRP A 31 -9.52 10.37 -7.09
C TRP A 31 -9.74 11.64 -6.26
N ASP A 32 -9.16 12.77 -6.66
CA ASP A 32 -9.33 14.05 -5.96
C ASP A 32 -10.79 14.55 -5.95
N GLU A 33 -11.55 14.29 -7.03
CA GLU A 33 -12.98 14.58 -7.10
C GLU A 33 -13.79 13.80 -6.05
N LEU A 34 -13.50 12.50 -5.85
CA LEU A 34 -14.19 11.70 -4.83
C LEU A 34 -13.90 12.22 -3.42
N TRP A 35 -12.66 12.64 -3.15
CA TRP A 35 -12.29 13.30 -1.90
C TRP A 35 -13.03 14.62 -1.69
N LYS A 36 -13.11 15.45 -2.74
CA LYS A 36 -13.85 16.72 -2.71
C LYS A 36 -15.34 16.51 -2.42
N GLU A 37 -15.94 15.46 -2.97
CA GLU A 37 -17.33 15.08 -2.73
C GLU A 37 -17.56 14.44 -1.34
N GLY A 38 -16.48 14.08 -0.63
CA GLY A 38 -16.56 13.33 0.63
C GLY A 38 -16.95 11.86 0.45
N PHE A 39 -16.89 11.33 -0.77
CA PHE A 39 -17.17 9.92 -1.04
C PHE A 39 -15.90 9.07 -0.85
N VAL A 40 -15.71 8.58 0.37
CA VAL A 40 -14.48 7.86 0.80
C VAL A 40 -14.77 6.46 1.38
N PRO A 41 -15.43 5.55 0.64
CA PRO A 41 -15.84 4.23 1.17
C PRO A 41 -14.68 3.30 1.57
N TRP A 42 -13.47 3.57 1.08
CA TRP A 42 -12.26 2.84 1.48
C TRP A 42 -11.74 3.25 2.86
N ASP A 43 -12.06 4.46 3.33
CA ASP A 43 -11.58 4.97 4.61
C ASP A 43 -12.17 4.21 5.79
N LYS A 44 -11.32 3.83 6.75
CA LYS A 44 -11.70 3.06 7.94
C LYS A 44 -11.58 3.86 9.24
N GLY A 45 -11.00 5.05 9.19
CA GLY A 45 -10.94 5.98 10.33
C GLY A 45 -9.85 5.68 11.36
N PHE A 46 -9.07 4.61 11.19
CA PHE A 46 -7.98 4.18 12.08
C PHE A 46 -6.95 3.37 11.29
N PRO A 47 -5.74 3.10 11.83
CA PRO A 47 -4.70 2.43 11.07
C PRO A 47 -5.01 0.94 10.95
N SER A 48 -4.42 0.28 9.95
CA SER A 48 -4.61 -1.15 9.73
C SER A 48 -4.24 -1.96 10.97
N PRO A 49 -5.17 -2.77 11.53
CA PRO A 49 -4.84 -3.68 12.63
C PRO A 49 -3.68 -4.62 12.28
N ALA A 50 -3.60 -5.08 11.03
CA ALA A 50 -2.52 -5.94 10.56
C ALA A 50 -1.16 -5.23 10.62
N LEU A 51 -1.10 -3.93 10.29
CA LEU A 51 0.14 -3.15 10.41
C LEU A 51 0.51 -2.91 11.87
N VAL A 52 -0.47 -2.61 12.73
CA VAL A 52 -0.25 -2.46 14.19
C VAL A 52 0.42 -3.71 14.75
N ASP A 53 -0.15 -4.88 14.46
CA ASP A 53 0.32 -6.15 15.00
C ASP A 53 1.68 -6.55 14.37
N LEU A 54 1.87 -6.32 13.07
CA LEU A 54 3.16 -6.52 12.38
C LEU A 54 4.30 -5.72 13.04
N LEU A 55 4.10 -4.43 13.31
CA LEU A 55 5.11 -3.58 13.94
C LEU A 55 5.32 -3.92 15.44
N ALA A 56 4.40 -4.67 16.05
CA ALA A 56 4.51 -5.14 17.43
C ALA A 56 5.20 -6.47 17.57
N GLU A 57 4.80 -7.44 16.75
CA GLU A 57 5.09 -8.84 16.98
C GLU A 57 6.17 -9.36 16.02
N ARG A 58 6.40 -8.67 14.90
CA ARG A 58 7.30 -9.12 13.82
C ARG A 58 8.47 -8.18 13.55
N GLN A 59 9.08 -7.68 14.63
CA GLN A 59 10.27 -6.83 14.53
C GLN A 59 11.46 -7.56 13.87
N ASP A 60 11.46 -8.90 13.91
CA ASP A 60 12.41 -9.76 13.20
C ASP A 60 12.44 -9.53 11.68
N LEU A 61 11.37 -9.00 11.10
CA LEU A 61 11.28 -8.74 9.65
C LEU A 61 11.91 -7.41 9.22
N PHE A 62 12.26 -6.53 10.16
CA PHE A 62 12.73 -5.19 9.87
C PHE A 62 14.15 -4.97 10.36
N GLU A 63 14.99 -4.38 9.51
CA GLU A 63 16.37 -4.04 9.86
C GLU A 63 16.44 -2.94 10.91
N GLU A 64 17.52 -2.95 11.71
CA GLU A 64 17.79 -1.87 12.64
C GLU A 64 17.96 -0.51 11.93
N ALA A 65 17.80 0.58 12.68
CA ALA A 65 18.02 1.89 12.12
C ALA A 65 19.50 2.07 11.72
N PRO A 66 19.79 2.54 10.50
CA PRO A 66 21.15 2.85 10.10
C PRO A 66 21.82 3.84 11.06
N LYS A 67 23.11 3.65 11.33
CA LYS A 67 23.84 4.53 12.26
C LYS A 67 23.75 5.99 11.79
N GLY A 68 23.34 6.87 12.70
CA GLY A 68 23.32 8.31 12.47
C GLY A 68 22.08 8.85 11.73
N ARG A 69 21.09 8.01 11.40
CA ARG A 69 19.79 8.51 10.87
C ARG A 69 18.61 7.66 11.32
N ARG A 70 17.41 8.26 11.27
CA ARG A 70 16.16 7.53 11.45
C ARG A 70 15.82 6.76 10.16
N ARG A 71 15.04 5.68 10.31
CA ARG A 71 14.45 4.97 9.16
C ARG A 71 13.35 5.81 8.53
N LYS A 72 13.30 5.84 7.20
CA LYS A 72 12.26 6.51 6.40
C LYS A 72 11.20 5.51 5.99
N ALA A 73 9.92 5.85 6.16
CA ALA A 73 8.80 5.03 5.70
C ALA A 73 7.90 5.79 4.71
N LEU A 74 7.53 5.15 3.61
CA LEU A 74 6.58 5.69 2.62
C LEU A 74 5.25 4.93 2.66
N VAL A 75 4.15 5.67 2.65
CA VAL A 75 2.80 5.13 2.36
C VAL A 75 2.27 5.81 1.10
N PRO A 76 2.30 5.17 -0.07
CA PRO A 76 1.72 5.70 -1.29
C PRO A 76 0.19 5.58 -1.28
N GLY A 77 -0.50 6.59 -1.80
CA GLY A 77 -1.97 6.66 -1.74
C GLY A 77 -2.47 6.76 -0.30
N CYS A 78 -1.83 7.59 0.53
CA CYS A 78 -2.02 7.54 1.98
C CYS A 78 -3.42 7.95 2.46
N GLY A 79 -4.22 8.64 1.63
CA GLY A 79 -5.54 9.13 2.03
C GLY A 79 -5.45 10.02 3.26
N LYS A 80 -6.23 9.69 4.31
CA LYS A 80 -6.18 10.38 5.62
C LYS A 80 -4.94 10.05 6.47
N GLY A 81 -4.08 9.14 6.03
CA GLY A 81 -2.74 8.96 6.58
C GLY A 81 -2.66 8.26 7.93
N TYR A 82 -3.68 7.50 8.36
CA TYR A 82 -3.65 6.80 9.64
C TYR A 82 -2.42 5.88 9.79
N ASP A 83 -2.07 5.13 8.75
CA ASP A 83 -0.89 4.26 8.76
C ASP A 83 0.43 5.06 8.78
N VAL A 84 0.47 6.26 8.19
CA VAL A 84 1.62 7.18 8.26
C VAL A 84 1.85 7.63 9.72
N LEU A 85 0.77 7.98 10.42
CA LEU A 85 0.83 8.39 11.82
C LEU A 85 1.25 7.25 12.74
N LEU A 86 0.84 6.01 12.43
CA LEU A 86 1.29 4.82 13.11
C LEU A 86 2.79 4.60 12.91
N LEU A 87 3.29 4.69 11.67
CA LEU A 87 4.72 4.54 11.39
C LEU A 87 5.56 5.61 12.09
N SER A 88 5.09 6.87 12.12
CA SER A 88 5.70 7.93 12.93
C SER A 88 5.74 7.57 14.41
N ALA A 89 4.65 7.04 14.96
CA ALA A 89 4.59 6.60 16.36
C ALA A 89 5.61 5.48 16.67
N HIS A 90 5.92 4.64 15.69
CA HIS A 90 6.94 3.59 15.77
C HIS A 90 8.36 4.08 15.44
N GLY A 91 8.54 5.39 15.31
CA GLY A 91 9.85 6.02 15.22
C GLY A 91 10.44 6.05 13.82
N TYR A 92 9.63 5.94 12.76
CA TYR A 92 10.03 6.25 11.39
C TYR A 92 9.82 7.73 11.08
N ASP A 93 10.70 8.34 10.28
CA ASP A 93 10.31 9.54 9.55
C ASP A 93 9.35 9.09 8.44
N ALA A 94 8.07 9.39 8.62
CA ALA A 94 6.98 8.83 7.86
C ALA A 94 6.47 9.83 6.83
N TYR A 95 6.38 9.37 5.58
CA TYR A 95 5.97 10.13 4.43
C TYR A 95 4.66 9.57 3.88
N GLY A 96 3.60 10.38 3.92
CA GLY A 96 2.34 10.08 3.27
C GLY A 96 2.30 10.74 1.89
N LEU A 97 2.23 9.95 0.83
CA LEU A 97 2.16 10.45 -0.53
C LEU A 97 0.74 10.27 -1.07
N ASP A 98 0.15 11.34 -1.58
CA ASP A 98 -1.13 11.27 -2.28
C ASP A 98 -1.18 12.31 -3.42
N VAL A 99 -1.89 11.98 -4.49
CA VAL A 99 -2.12 12.89 -5.61
C VAL A 99 -3.23 13.89 -5.31
N SER A 100 -4.17 13.52 -4.43
CA SER A 100 -5.29 14.36 -4.03
C SER A 100 -4.86 15.38 -2.97
N LYS A 101 -5.04 16.66 -3.28
CA LYS A 101 -4.84 17.73 -2.29
C LYS A 101 -5.90 17.64 -1.19
N ASN A 102 -7.14 17.29 -1.55
CA ASN A 102 -8.23 17.11 -0.59
C ASN A 102 -7.94 15.96 0.40
N ALA A 103 -7.35 14.85 -0.06
CA ALA A 103 -6.89 13.77 0.81
C ALA A 103 -5.84 14.27 1.83
N LEU A 104 -4.83 15.01 1.37
CA LEU A 104 -3.77 15.52 2.24
C LEU A 104 -4.25 16.60 3.21
N GLU A 105 -5.27 17.39 2.85
CA GLU A 105 -5.96 18.26 3.81
C GLU A 105 -6.68 17.45 4.89
N ALA A 106 -7.35 16.36 4.50
CA ALA A 106 -7.98 15.44 5.44
C ALA A 106 -6.95 14.70 6.32
N ALA A 107 -5.76 14.39 5.79
CA ALA A 107 -4.66 13.79 6.54
C ALA A 107 -4.14 14.74 7.63
N ARG A 108 -3.88 16.01 7.29
CA ARG A 108 -3.48 17.04 8.26
C ARG A 108 -4.53 17.29 9.34
N LYS A 109 -5.82 17.16 9.02
CA LYS A 109 -6.89 17.21 10.02
C LYS A 109 -6.84 15.98 10.92
N SER A 110 -6.68 14.79 10.34
CA SER A 110 -6.59 13.51 11.06
C SER A 110 -5.43 13.52 12.06
N GLU A 111 -4.24 13.96 11.65
CA GLU A 111 -3.06 14.11 12.52
C GLU A 111 -3.37 14.88 13.81
N LYS A 112 -4.12 15.99 13.72
CA LYS A 112 -4.50 16.80 14.88
C LYS A 112 -5.46 16.07 15.82
N VAL A 113 -6.48 15.40 15.27
CA VAL A 113 -7.53 14.75 16.07
C VAL A 113 -7.12 13.38 16.63
N THR A 114 -6.14 12.72 16.02
CA THR A 114 -5.62 11.43 16.53
C THR A 114 -4.61 11.59 17.66
N SER A 115 -4.20 12.82 17.96
CA SER A 115 -3.27 13.11 19.06
C SER A 115 -3.83 12.58 20.38
N GLY A 116 -3.04 11.76 21.07
CA GLY A 116 -3.44 11.13 22.35
C GLY A 116 -4.20 9.80 22.22
N ASN A 117 -4.55 9.33 21.03
CA ASN A 117 -5.10 7.98 20.87
C ASN A 117 -4.02 6.92 21.17
N LYS A 118 -4.38 5.92 21.98
CA LYS A 118 -3.49 4.85 22.46
C LYS A 118 -2.83 4.06 21.34
N VAL A 119 -3.48 3.88 20.18
CA VAL A 119 -2.90 3.12 19.05
C VAL A 119 -1.65 3.81 18.48
N TYR A 120 -1.56 5.13 18.62
CA TYR A 120 -0.40 5.91 18.20
C TYR A 120 0.57 6.15 19.35
N LYS A 121 0.47 5.47 20.49
CA LYS A 121 1.42 5.65 21.59
C LYS A 121 2.78 5.08 21.20
N THR A 122 3.81 5.92 21.29
CA THR A 122 5.20 5.49 21.06
C THR A 122 5.69 4.59 22.20
N ARG A 123 6.45 3.55 21.86
CA ARG A 123 7.06 2.64 22.84
C ARG A 123 8.10 3.36 23.70
N GLU A 124 8.33 2.84 24.89
CA GLU A 124 9.42 3.31 25.74
C GLU A 124 10.76 3.19 25.01
N GLY A 125 11.62 4.21 25.16
CA GLY A 125 12.91 4.28 24.45
C GLY A 125 12.82 4.65 22.97
N VAL A 126 11.63 4.70 22.37
CA VAL A 126 11.44 5.13 20.98
C VAL A 126 11.05 6.61 20.97
N GLN A 127 11.68 7.38 20.09
CA GLN A 127 11.22 8.74 19.79
C GLN A 127 10.29 8.71 18.59
N ARG A 128 9.16 9.43 18.66
CA ARG A 128 8.27 9.64 17.52
C ARG A 128 9.04 10.30 16.37
N GLY A 129 8.91 9.76 15.16
CA GLY A 129 9.51 10.35 13.96
C GLY A 129 8.64 11.42 13.32
N LYS A 130 9.22 12.19 12.40
CA LYS A 130 8.53 13.28 11.70
C LYS A 130 7.49 12.75 10.74
N VAL A 131 6.38 13.47 10.59
CA VAL A 131 5.37 13.21 9.55
C VAL A 131 5.52 14.25 8.44
N THR A 132 5.57 13.81 7.19
CA THR A 132 5.62 14.70 6.01
C THR A 132 4.56 14.28 4.99
N TRP A 133 3.67 15.21 4.65
CA TRP A 133 2.60 15.01 3.68
C TRP A 133 3.03 15.51 2.30
N LEU A 134 3.20 14.58 1.37
CA LEU A 134 3.72 14.81 0.02
C LEU A 134 2.58 14.84 -0.99
N ALA A 135 2.37 15.98 -1.64
CA ALA A 135 1.49 16.07 -2.81
C ALA A 135 2.27 15.68 -4.06
N GLY A 136 1.87 14.60 -4.73
CA GLY A 136 2.58 14.14 -5.91
C GLY A 136 2.04 12.86 -6.53
N ASP A 137 2.53 12.60 -7.72
CA ASP A 137 2.29 11.36 -8.45
C ASP A 137 3.36 10.32 -8.05
N PHE A 138 2.93 9.15 -7.56
CA PHE A 138 3.82 8.05 -7.18
C PHE A 138 4.78 7.64 -8.31
N PHE A 139 4.33 7.76 -9.56
CA PHE A 139 5.09 7.34 -10.74
C PHE A 139 6.11 8.39 -11.20
N LYS A 140 6.24 9.52 -10.50
CA LYS A 140 7.17 10.60 -10.86
C LYS A 140 8.07 11.01 -9.69
N ASP A 141 9.17 11.69 -9.99
CA ASP A 141 10.20 12.02 -9.01
C ASP A 141 9.98 13.37 -8.30
N GLU A 142 9.02 14.20 -8.70
CA GLU A 142 8.91 15.56 -8.16
C GLU A 142 8.67 15.59 -6.65
N PHE A 143 7.98 14.59 -6.10
CA PHE A 143 7.75 14.50 -4.65
C PHE A 143 9.03 14.23 -3.85
N LEU A 144 10.04 13.60 -4.47
CA LEU A 144 11.30 13.24 -3.80
C LEU A 144 12.11 14.48 -3.39
N LYS A 145 11.88 15.62 -4.03
CA LYS A 145 12.50 16.90 -3.65
C LYS A 145 12.14 17.35 -2.23
N ASN A 146 11.02 16.85 -1.70
CA ASN A 146 10.53 17.15 -0.36
C ASN A 146 10.79 16.00 0.64
N VAL A 147 11.55 14.97 0.23
CA VAL A 147 12.01 13.90 1.11
C VAL A 147 13.34 14.34 1.70
N GLU A 148 13.44 14.30 3.03
CA GLU A 148 14.64 14.75 3.74
C GLU A 148 15.72 13.66 3.79
N GLY A 149 16.98 14.11 3.75
CA GLY A 149 18.15 13.24 3.79
C GLY A 149 18.38 12.45 2.49
N GLU A 150 19.57 11.88 2.39
CA GLU A 150 19.94 11.03 1.25
C GLU A 150 19.29 9.64 1.34
N GLY A 151 19.29 8.93 0.22
CA GLY A 151 18.83 7.55 0.14
C GLY A 151 17.32 7.36 -0.03
N ALA A 152 16.96 6.12 -0.31
CA ALA A 152 15.61 5.63 -0.54
C ALA A 152 14.86 5.32 0.78
N PHE A 153 13.66 4.73 0.70
CA PHE A 153 12.84 4.42 1.86
C PHE A 153 13.22 3.07 2.47
N ASP A 154 13.43 3.02 3.78
CA ASP A 154 13.74 1.77 4.52
C ASP A 154 12.48 0.90 4.70
N LEU A 155 11.30 1.51 4.64
CA LEU A 155 10.02 0.81 4.61
C LEU A 155 9.11 1.46 3.56
N ILE A 156 8.44 0.64 2.75
CA ILE A 156 7.27 1.07 1.99
C ILE A 156 6.10 0.20 2.42
N TYR A 157 4.96 0.81 2.72
CA TYR A 157 3.75 0.10 3.12
C TYR A 157 2.64 0.34 2.08
N ASP A 158 2.28 -0.70 1.34
CA ASP A 158 1.20 -0.69 0.35
C ASP A 158 -0.05 -1.36 0.92
N TYR A 159 -1.08 -0.56 1.17
CA TYR A 159 -2.41 -1.07 1.49
C TYR A 159 -3.47 -0.20 0.83
N THR A 160 -4.38 -0.84 0.10
CA THR A 160 -5.40 -0.19 -0.73
C THR A 160 -4.87 0.74 -1.84
N PHE A 161 -3.56 0.71 -2.13
CA PHE A 161 -2.96 1.49 -3.21
C PHE A 161 -2.89 0.69 -4.52
N LEU A 162 -2.22 -0.46 -4.55
CA LEU A 162 -2.15 -1.27 -5.77
C LEU A 162 -3.55 -1.65 -6.29
N CYS A 163 -4.49 -1.98 -5.40
CA CYS A 163 -5.84 -2.38 -5.82
C CYS A 163 -6.64 -1.21 -6.41
N ALA A 164 -6.24 0.04 -6.15
CA ALA A 164 -6.83 1.22 -6.74
C ALA A 164 -6.36 1.46 -8.18
N LEU A 165 -5.22 0.89 -8.57
CA LEU A 165 -4.62 1.08 -9.89
C LEU A 165 -5.20 0.10 -10.92
N PRO A 166 -5.47 0.54 -12.17
CA PRO A 166 -5.84 -0.37 -13.25
C PRO A 166 -4.71 -1.36 -13.55
N PRO A 167 -5.01 -2.61 -13.99
CA PRO A 167 -4.00 -3.64 -14.22
C PRO A 167 -2.83 -3.23 -15.13
N ALA A 168 -3.09 -2.36 -16.11
CA ALA A 168 -2.08 -1.82 -17.02
C ALA A 168 -0.96 -1.03 -16.31
N MET A 169 -1.20 -0.53 -15.10
CA MET A 169 -0.21 0.23 -14.32
C MET A 169 0.61 -0.65 -13.36
N ARG A 170 0.26 -1.93 -13.18
CA ARG A 170 0.95 -2.83 -12.24
C ARG A 170 2.45 -3.01 -12.54
N PRO A 171 2.90 -3.10 -13.81
CA PRO A 171 4.33 -3.10 -14.12
C PRO A 171 5.04 -1.83 -13.65
N ALA A 172 4.46 -0.66 -13.92
CA ALA A 172 5.03 0.61 -13.48
C ALA A 172 5.06 0.71 -11.95
N TRP A 173 4.03 0.18 -11.29
CA TRP A 173 3.96 0.12 -9.82
C TRP A 173 5.08 -0.73 -9.25
N SER A 174 5.29 -1.97 -9.72
CA SER A 174 6.32 -2.85 -9.16
C SER A 174 7.72 -2.33 -9.40
N LYS A 175 7.96 -1.75 -10.59
CA LYS A 175 9.21 -1.03 -10.89
C LYS A 175 9.44 0.10 -9.90
N ARG A 176 8.41 0.92 -9.67
CA ARG A 176 8.53 2.09 -8.81
C ARG A 176 8.74 1.71 -7.34
N GLN A 177 8.06 0.68 -6.84
CA GLN A 177 8.32 0.14 -5.51
C GLN A 177 9.78 -0.29 -5.35
N THR A 178 10.30 -1.04 -6.32
CA THR A 178 11.69 -1.53 -6.33
C THR A 178 12.69 -0.36 -6.33
N GLN A 179 12.46 0.67 -7.15
CA GLN A 179 13.34 1.85 -7.24
C GLN A 179 13.33 2.73 -5.98
N LEU A 180 12.18 2.85 -5.32
CA LEU A 180 12.02 3.67 -4.13
C LEU A 180 12.45 2.97 -2.84
N LEU A 181 12.66 1.65 -2.89
CA LEU A 181 13.05 0.85 -1.74
C LEU A 181 14.57 0.89 -1.56
N ALA A 182 15.02 1.23 -0.36
CA ALA A 182 16.44 1.17 0.00
C ALA A 182 16.99 -0.26 -0.18
N PRO A 183 18.31 -0.43 -0.40
CA PRO A 183 18.97 -1.73 -0.53
C PRO A 183 18.52 -2.78 0.51
N GLU A 184 18.47 -2.37 1.78
CA GLU A 184 18.06 -3.20 2.92
C GLU A 184 16.60 -2.93 3.34
N GLY A 185 15.87 -2.16 2.55
CA GLY A 185 14.50 -1.77 2.84
C GLY A 185 13.54 -2.95 2.78
N ARG A 186 12.38 -2.78 3.40
CA ARG A 186 11.26 -3.71 3.31
C ARG A 186 10.06 -3.09 2.60
N LEU A 187 9.53 -3.77 1.60
CA LEU A 187 8.19 -3.48 1.09
C LEU A 187 7.21 -4.41 1.82
N VAL A 188 6.25 -3.84 2.52
CA VAL A 188 5.15 -4.56 3.14
C VAL A 188 3.89 -4.31 2.32
N CYS A 189 3.25 -5.37 1.85
CA CYS A 189 1.96 -5.31 1.20
C CYS A 189 0.91 -5.98 2.07
N LEU A 190 -0.17 -5.27 2.39
CA LEU A 190 -1.40 -5.88 2.88
C LEU A 190 -2.27 -6.21 1.67
N GLU A 191 -2.24 -7.47 1.27
CA GLU A 191 -2.84 -7.99 0.07
C GLU A 191 -4.36 -8.05 0.20
N PHE A 192 -5.03 -7.16 -0.53
CA PHE A 192 -6.48 -6.99 -0.53
C PHE A 192 -6.93 -6.38 -1.86
N PRO A 193 -8.09 -6.77 -2.41
CA PRO A 193 -8.93 -7.92 -2.07
C PRO A 193 -8.43 -9.21 -2.75
N THR A 194 -8.30 -10.29 -1.98
CA THR A 194 -7.71 -11.57 -2.43
C THR A 194 -8.74 -12.60 -2.91
N TYR A 195 -10.01 -12.36 -2.62
CA TYR A 195 -11.09 -13.32 -2.79
C TYR A 195 -11.99 -13.08 -4.02
N LYS A 196 -12.00 -11.86 -4.57
CA LYS A 196 -12.94 -11.49 -5.65
C LYS A 196 -12.41 -11.95 -7.01
N PRO A 197 -13.27 -12.43 -7.93
CA PRO A 197 -12.84 -12.77 -9.29
C PRO A 197 -12.29 -11.55 -10.04
N PRO A 198 -11.24 -11.68 -10.88
CA PRO A 198 -10.71 -10.58 -11.68
C PRO A 198 -11.76 -9.89 -12.57
N SER A 199 -12.69 -10.67 -13.12
CA SER A 199 -13.79 -10.21 -13.97
C SER A 199 -14.74 -9.21 -13.30
N THR A 200 -14.73 -9.11 -11.96
CA THR A 200 -15.52 -8.10 -11.23
C THR A 200 -15.02 -6.67 -11.42
N GLY A 201 -13.84 -6.48 -12.02
CA GLY A 201 -13.26 -5.17 -12.29
C GLY A 201 -12.77 -4.45 -11.02
N GLY A 202 -12.64 -3.13 -11.12
CA GLY A 202 -12.22 -2.27 -10.02
C GLY A 202 -12.44 -0.78 -10.32
N PRO A 203 -11.99 0.12 -9.43
CA PRO A 203 -11.35 -0.18 -8.14
C PRO A 203 -12.35 -0.58 -7.03
N PRO A 204 -11.92 -1.38 -6.02
CA PRO A 204 -10.65 -2.07 -5.97
C PRO A 204 -10.62 -3.28 -6.93
N TRP A 205 -9.51 -3.47 -7.63
CA TRP A 205 -9.23 -4.61 -8.49
C TRP A 205 -8.81 -5.83 -7.66
N ALA A 206 -9.07 -7.05 -8.14
CA ALA A 206 -8.63 -8.28 -7.48
C ALA A 206 -7.10 -8.36 -7.42
N LEU A 207 -6.58 -8.72 -6.23
CA LEU A 207 -5.17 -8.89 -5.94
C LEU A 207 -4.92 -10.15 -5.08
N PRO A 208 -5.16 -11.35 -5.60
CA PRO A 208 -4.68 -12.56 -4.93
C PRO A 208 -3.14 -12.57 -4.87
N PRO A 209 -2.52 -13.31 -3.92
CA PRO A 209 -1.08 -13.29 -3.68
C PRO A 209 -0.19 -13.51 -4.92
N LYS A 210 -0.69 -14.31 -5.88
CA LYS A 210 0.02 -14.56 -7.14
C LYS A 210 0.26 -13.32 -7.99
N ILE A 211 -0.57 -12.28 -7.88
CA ILE A 211 -0.37 -11.01 -8.59
C ILE A 211 0.86 -10.29 -8.05
N TYR A 212 1.03 -10.23 -6.72
CA TYR A 212 2.21 -9.63 -6.10
C TYR A 212 3.48 -10.40 -6.50
N MET A 213 3.44 -11.73 -6.47
CA MET A 213 4.56 -12.58 -6.92
C MET A 213 4.93 -12.37 -8.39
N ALA A 214 3.94 -12.26 -9.28
CA ALA A 214 4.20 -12.01 -10.68
C ALA A 214 4.91 -10.67 -10.92
N HIS A 215 4.41 -9.60 -10.29
CA HIS A 215 4.85 -8.22 -10.55
C HIS A 215 6.11 -7.82 -9.76
N LEU A 216 6.23 -8.20 -8.48
CA LEU A 216 7.36 -7.76 -7.64
C LEU A 216 8.64 -8.55 -7.91
N SER A 217 8.53 -9.81 -8.33
CA SER A 217 9.69 -10.58 -8.78
C SER A 217 10.10 -10.28 -10.23
N ARG A 218 9.32 -9.46 -10.95
CA ARG A 218 9.58 -9.02 -12.34
C ARG A 218 9.27 -7.53 -12.51
N PRO A 219 9.97 -6.64 -11.80
CA PRO A 219 9.62 -5.24 -11.69
C PRO A 219 9.64 -4.54 -13.06
N GLY A 220 8.52 -3.94 -13.46
CA GLY A 220 8.42 -3.23 -14.74
C GLY A 220 8.10 -4.09 -15.96
N GLU A 221 8.09 -5.41 -15.83
CA GLU A 221 7.78 -6.29 -16.96
C GLU A 221 6.28 -6.35 -17.26
N LYS A 222 5.95 -6.51 -18.53
CA LYS A 222 4.56 -6.79 -18.93
C LYS A 222 4.22 -8.22 -18.55
N ILE A 223 3.23 -8.37 -17.68
CA ILE A 223 2.76 -9.67 -17.21
C ILE A 223 1.54 -10.11 -18.04
N PRO A 224 1.48 -11.37 -18.52
CA PRO A 224 0.39 -11.87 -19.34
C PRO A 224 -0.90 -12.06 -18.53
N TYR A 225 -1.99 -11.50 -19.05
CA TYR A 225 -3.33 -11.65 -18.50
C TYR A 225 -4.28 -12.15 -19.60
N GLY A 226 -5.20 -13.05 -19.25
CA GLY A 226 -6.27 -13.50 -20.13
C GLY A 226 -7.36 -12.45 -20.32
N GLU A 227 -8.28 -12.71 -21.25
CA GLU A 227 -9.42 -11.82 -21.51
C GLU A 227 -10.36 -11.65 -20.30
N ASP A 228 -10.42 -12.64 -19.43
CA ASP A 228 -11.18 -12.61 -18.17
C ASP A 228 -10.46 -11.84 -17.03
N GLY A 229 -9.27 -11.29 -17.32
CA GLY A 229 -8.41 -10.58 -16.38
C GLY A 229 -7.60 -11.48 -15.45
N SER A 230 -7.64 -12.80 -15.65
CA SER A 230 -6.83 -13.75 -14.88
C SER A 230 -5.36 -13.72 -15.30
N LEU A 231 -4.47 -13.93 -14.33
CA LEU A 231 -3.04 -14.08 -14.57
C LEU A 231 -2.75 -15.40 -15.29
N GLN A 232 -2.01 -15.35 -16.41
CA GLN A 232 -1.54 -16.53 -17.14
C GLN A 232 -0.21 -17.02 -16.57
N GLU A 233 -0.25 -17.78 -15.48
CA GLU A 233 0.94 -18.18 -14.72
C GLU A 233 1.93 -19.04 -15.53
N SER A 234 1.43 -19.88 -16.45
CA SER A 234 2.25 -20.71 -17.33
C SER A 234 3.05 -19.94 -18.37
N GLU A 235 2.73 -18.67 -18.60
CA GLU A 235 3.40 -17.79 -19.57
C GLU A 235 4.39 -16.84 -18.87
N LEU A 236 4.55 -16.95 -17.55
CA LEU A 236 5.52 -16.15 -16.82
C LEU A 236 6.95 -16.62 -17.15
N GLY A 237 7.80 -15.67 -17.52
CA GLY A 237 9.24 -15.89 -17.56
C GLY A 237 9.83 -16.06 -16.15
N GLU A 238 11.13 -16.33 -16.10
CA GLU A 238 11.87 -16.36 -14.84
C GLU A 238 11.84 -15.00 -14.12
N PRO A 239 11.92 -14.96 -12.78
CA PRO A 239 12.14 -13.72 -12.04
C PRO A 239 13.36 -12.93 -12.55
N SER A 240 13.25 -11.60 -12.56
CA SER A 240 14.34 -10.71 -12.96
C SER A 240 15.41 -10.64 -11.86
N GLU A 241 16.67 -10.35 -12.20
CA GLU A 241 17.76 -10.26 -11.22
C GLU A 241 17.53 -9.14 -10.18
N ASP A 242 16.92 -8.04 -10.61
CA ASP A 242 16.50 -6.90 -9.77
C ASP A 242 15.12 -7.09 -9.15
N GLY A 243 14.51 -8.28 -9.31
CA GLY A 243 13.24 -8.63 -8.70
C GLY A 243 13.32 -8.69 -7.18
N LEU A 244 12.25 -8.21 -6.53
CA LEU A 244 12.09 -8.38 -5.10
C LEU A 244 11.77 -9.84 -4.75
N VAL A 245 12.31 -10.28 -3.62
CA VAL A 245 12.10 -11.61 -3.04
C VAL A 245 11.13 -11.49 -1.87
N ARG A 246 10.12 -12.37 -1.83
CA ARG A 246 9.20 -12.46 -0.69
C ARG A 246 9.86 -13.20 0.46
N ILE A 247 10.15 -12.49 1.54
CA ILE A 247 10.82 -13.03 2.74
C ILE A 247 9.83 -13.46 3.83
N ALA A 248 8.60 -12.98 3.78
CA ALA A 248 7.52 -13.46 4.65
C ALA A 248 6.16 -13.37 3.94
N HIS A 249 5.27 -14.32 4.27
CA HIS A 249 3.91 -14.34 3.78
C HIS A 249 3.01 -15.07 4.78
N PHE A 250 2.04 -14.38 5.36
CA PHE A 250 1.18 -14.94 6.41
C PHE A 250 -0.16 -14.19 6.48
N GLN A 251 -1.19 -14.84 7.02
CA GLN A 251 -2.44 -14.17 7.34
C GLN A 251 -2.28 -13.38 8.64
N PRO A 252 -2.67 -12.10 8.70
CA PRO A 252 -2.64 -11.36 9.95
C PRO A 252 -3.70 -11.89 10.90
N THR A 253 -3.44 -11.79 12.21
CA THR A 253 -4.41 -12.19 13.26
C THR A 253 -5.73 -11.41 13.14
N ARG A 254 -5.64 -10.15 12.70
CA ARG A 254 -6.78 -9.27 12.48
C ARG A 254 -6.50 -8.24 11.41
N THR A 255 -7.56 -7.77 10.77
CA THR A 255 -7.53 -6.74 9.72
C THR A 255 -8.77 -5.84 9.84
N HIS A 256 -9.03 -4.97 8.87
CA HIS A 256 -10.30 -4.25 8.78
C HIS A 256 -11.45 -5.19 8.43
N GLN A 257 -12.69 -4.84 8.79
CA GLN A 257 -13.87 -5.69 8.61
C GLN A 257 -14.05 -6.25 7.19
N ILE A 258 -13.62 -5.51 6.16
CA ILE A 258 -13.71 -5.93 4.74
C ILE A 258 -12.74 -7.06 4.36
N GLY A 259 -11.70 -7.28 5.16
CA GLY A 259 -10.76 -8.39 5.03
C GLY A 259 -11.21 -9.65 5.77
N TYR A 260 -12.50 -9.76 6.13
CA TYR A 260 -13.09 -10.95 6.73
C TYR A 260 -14.15 -11.56 5.81
N SER A 261 -14.23 -12.89 5.82
CA SER A 261 -15.40 -13.63 5.31
C SER A 261 -16.61 -13.48 6.24
N ASP A 262 -17.80 -13.87 5.77
CA ASP A 262 -19.00 -13.97 6.60
C ASP A 262 -18.85 -14.95 7.78
N GLU A 263 -18.00 -15.97 7.63
CA GLU A 263 -17.60 -16.90 8.69
C GLU A 263 -16.60 -16.29 9.70
N GLY A 264 -16.22 -15.01 9.55
CA GLY A 264 -15.29 -14.34 10.44
C GLY A 264 -13.82 -14.76 10.28
N LYS A 265 -13.46 -15.44 9.19
CA LYS A 265 -12.06 -15.76 8.87
C LYS A 265 -11.41 -14.63 8.10
N VAL A 266 -10.18 -14.28 8.45
CA VAL A 266 -9.35 -13.31 7.72
C VAL A 266 -9.07 -13.83 6.31
N THR A 267 -9.23 -12.96 5.32
CA THR A 267 -8.96 -13.23 3.90
C THR A 267 -7.75 -12.46 3.38
N ASP A 268 -7.39 -11.34 4.02
CA ASP A 268 -6.19 -10.57 3.73
C ASP A 268 -4.91 -11.39 4.01
N TRP A 269 -3.84 -11.04 3.31
CA TRP A 269 -2.50 -11.58 3.55
C TRP A 269 -1.50 -10.44 3.75
N VAL A 270 -0.50 -10.65 4.60
CA VAL A 270 0.65 -9.78 4.69
C VAL A 270 1.79 -10.45 3.94
N SER A 271 2.38 -9.75 2.97
CA SER A 271 3.66 -10.12 2.39
C SER A 271 4.73 -9.08 2.67
N VAL A 272 5.94 -9.55 2.94
CA VAL A 272 7.12 -8.71 3.14
C VAL A 272 8.16 -9.08 2.09
N TRP A 273 8.69 -8.07 1.43
CA TRP A 273 9.59 -8.18 0.29
C TRP A 273 10.87 -7.41 0.55
N SER A 274 11.99 -7.92 0.03
CA SER A 274 13.30 -7.28 0.04
C SER A 274 13.96 -7.38 -1.33
N HIS A 275 14.99 -6.58 -1.57
CA HIS A 275 15.87 -6.80 -2.72
C HIS A 275 16.54 -8.19 -2.61
N SER A 276 16.74 -8.85 -3.76
CA SER A 276 17.35 -10.19 -3.85
C SER A 276 18.83 -10.20 -3.42
N LYS A 277 19.51 -9.07 -3.62
CA LYS A 277 20.88 -8.78 -3.22
C LYS A 277 20.95 -7.30 -2.88
N ALA A 278 21.41 -6.94 -1.67
CA ALA A 278 21.82 -5.57 -1.44
C ALA A 278 22.96 -5.25 -2.42
N PRO A 279 22.91 -4.16 -3.22
CA PRO A 279 24.08 -3.71 -3.95
C PRO A 279 25.26 -3.62 -2.97
N ARG A 280 26.31 -4.37 -3.28
CA ARG A 280 27.59 -4.33 -2.55
C ARG A 280 28.22 -2.95 -2.67
#